data_AF-A0A3A5JMI4-F1
#
_entry.id   AF-A0A3A5JMI4-F1
#
_cell.length_a   1.000
_cell.length_b   1.000
_cell.length_c   1.000
_cell.angle_alpha   90.00
_cell.angle_beta   90.00
_cell.angle_gamma   90.00
#
_symmetry.space_group_name_H-M   'P 1'
#
loop_
_entity.id
_entity.type
_entity.pdbx_description
1 polymer ?
#
loop_
_entity_poly.entity_id
_entity_poly.type
_entity_poly.pdbx_seq_one_letter_code
_entity_poly.pdbx_strand_id
1 'polypeptide(L)'
;MDRRYRWLPVVAFAVVVFVGSVVPLPGGETTLGPFGLVGADKYTHAFAYFCLGGALAFALAPDRRWVAVAALAVVVTSLYGGGIEVVQGFVGRDPSLLDWGADILGAVVGVALATGFDHVLRRRPWTER
;
A
#
# COMPACT_ATOMS: atom_id res chain seq x y z
N MET A 1 1.39 17.00 15.28
CA MET A 1 2.20 16.74 14.07
C MET A 1 1.69 17.62 12.95
N ASP A 2 2.56 18.42 12.35
CA ASP A 2 2.17 19.21 11.17
C ASP A 2 1.75 18.27 10.04
N ARG A 3 0.71 18.68 9.29
CA ARG A 3 0.09 17.87 8.23
C ARG A 3 1.12 17.31 7.24
N ARG A 4 2.20 18.06 6.98
CA ARG A 4 3.33 17.68 6.10
C ARG A 4 4.07 16.40 6.54
N TYR A 5 4.24 16.16 7.84
CA TYR A 5 4.98 15.00 8.33
C TYR A 5 4.24 13.68 8.11
N ARG A 6 2.90 13.72 8.00
CA ARG A 6 2.07 12.53 7.70
C ARG A 6 2.26 12.02 6.27
N TRP A 7 2.72 12.88 5.37
CA TRP A 7 2.97 12.52 3.97
C TRP A 7 4.37 11.95 3.73
N LEU A 8 5.31 12.12 4.67
CA LEU A 8 6.65 11.58 4.53
C LEU A 8 6.65 10.05 4.36
N PRO A 9 5.91 9.25 5.16
CA PRO A 9 5.84 7.81 4.94
C PRO A 9 5.20 7.46 3.60
N VAL A 10 4.20 8.22 3.14
CA VAL A 10 3.54 7.99 1.85
C VAL A 10 4.54 8.14 0.71
N VAL A 11 5.29 9.25 0.69
CA VAL A 11 6.30 9.51 -0.33
C VAL A 11 7.43 8.48 -0.25
N ALA A 12 7.89 8.16 0.96
CA ALA A 12 8.95 7.18 1.15
C ALA A 12 8.55 5.79 0.62
N PHE A 13 7.37 5.27 1.00
CA PHE A 13 6.89 3.99 0.49
C PHE A 13 6.62 4.02 -1.01
N ALA A 14 6.04 5.10 -1.54
CA ALA A 14 5.81 5.24 -2.97
C ALA A 14 7.13 5.16 -3.76
N VAL A 15 8.17 5.88 -3.31
CA VAL A 15 9.50 5.85 -3.93
C VAL A 15 10.13 4.46 -3.84
N VAL A 16 10.09 3.83 -2.66
CA VAL A 16 10.64 2.48 -2.46
C VAL A 16 9.96 1.46 -3.37
N VAL A 17 8.62 1.50 -3.44
CA VAL A 17 7.84 0.63 -4.33
C VAL A 17 8.21 0.87 -5.79
N PHE A 18 8.19 2.13 -6.24
CA PHE A 18 8.50 2.45 -7.64
C PHE A 18 9.89 1.98 -8.03
N VAL A 19 10.91 2.36 -7.26
CA VAL A 19 12.30 1.98 -7.54
C VAL A 19 12.45 0.47 -7.52
N GLY A 20 11.88 -0.22 -6.53
CA GLY A 20 11.92 -1.68 -6.43
C GLY A 20 11.25 -2.39 -7.61
N SER A 21 10.17 -1.82 -8.15
CA SER A 21 9.45 -2.39 -9.28
C SER A 21 10.12 -2.12 -10.62
N VAL A 22 10.72 -0.95 -10.84
CA VAL A 22 11.31 -0.58 -12.14
C VAL A 22 12.78 -0.95 -12.29
N VAL A 23 13.55 -1.00 -11.20
CA VAL A 23 15.00 -1.28 -11.26
C VAL A 23 15.24 -2.79 -11.26
N PRO A 24 15.94 -3.36 -12.26
CA PRO A 24 16.36 -4.75 -12.23
C PRO A 24 17.25 -5.06 -11.04
N LEU A 25 16.77 -5.91 -10.13
CA LEU A 25 17.57 -6.43 -9.03
C LEU A 25 18.10 -7.83 -9.41
N PRO A 26 19.41 -8.09 -9.24
CA PRO A 26 19.96 -9.44 -9.38
C PRO A 26 19.32 -10.40 -8.37
N GLY A 27 18.99 -11.63 -8.79
CA GLY A 27 18.45 -12.66 -7.90
C GLY A 27 16.94 -12.94 -8.02
N GLY A 28 16.33 -12.62 -9.17
CA GLY A 28 14.94 -12.97 -9.48
C GLY A 28 14.71 -14.45 -9.74
N GLU A 29 15.19 -15.33 -8.86
CA GLU A 29 14.81 -16.74 -8.88
C GLU A 29 13.36 -16.86 -8.39
N THR A 30 12.53 -17.54 -9.17
CA THR A 30 11.12 -17.80 -8.85
C THR A 30 11.02 -18.73 -7.64
N THR A 31 11.10 -18.14 -6.46
CA THR A 31 11.01 -18.87 -5.19
C THR A 31 9.56 -18.86 -4.75
N LEU A 32 9.01 -20.03 -4.41
CA LEU A 32 7.68 -20.10 -3.81
C LEU A 32 7.69 -19.35 -2.48
N GLY A 33 6.61 -18.62 -2.20
CA GLY A 33 6.45 -17.94 -0.93
C GLY A 33 6.19 -18.91 0.24
N PRO A 34 6.06 -18.38 1.47
CA PRO A 34 6.04 -19.16 2.71
C PRO A 34 4.92 -20.21 2.81
N PHE A 35 3.87 -20.10 2.00
CA PHE A 35 2.74 -21.04 1.98
C PHE A 35 2.67 -21.89 0.70
N GLY A 36 3.62 -21.73 -0.23
CA GLY A 36 3.65 -22.50 -1.49
C GLY A 36 2.50 -22.19 -2.47
N LEU A 37 1.69 -21.15 -2.22
CA LEU A 37 0.52 -20.82 -3.05
C LEU A 37 0.86 -19.94 -4.25
N VAL A 38 1.76 -18.98 -4.05
CA VAL A 38 2.23 -18.01 -5.05
C VAL A 38 3.71 -17.74 -4.84
N GLY A 39 4.36 -17.09 -5.80
CA GLY A 39 5.76 -16.67 -5.67
C GLY A 39 5.98 -15.71 -4.49
N ALA A 40 7.19 -15.70 -3.94
CA ALA A 40 7.60 -14.84 -2.83
C ALA A 40 7.45 -13.35 -3.15
N ASP A 41 7.63 -12.98 -4.43
CA ASP A 41 7.38 -11.66 -4.99
C ASP A 41 5.97 -11.15 -4.69
N LYS A 42 4.94 -12.00 -4.77
CA LYS A 42 3.55 -11.59 -4.49
C LYS A 42 3.35 -11.18 -3.03
N TYR A 43 4.09 -11.79 -2.10
CA TYR A 43 4.07 -11.39 -0.69
C TYR A 43 4.77 -10.05 -0.48
N THR A 44 5.88 -9.81 -1.20
CA THR A 44 6.57 -8.52 -1.19
C THR A 44 5.67 -7.40 -1.72
N HIS A 45 4.99 -7.64 -2.84
CA HIS A 45 3.98 -6.73 -3.40
C HIS A 45 2.87 -6.43 -2.39
N ALA A 46 2.21 -7.46 -1.87
CA ALA A 46 1.15 -7.29 -0.88
C ALA A 46 1.62 -6.51 0.37
N PHE A 47 2.83 -6.80 0.88
CA PHE A 47 3.36 -6.09 2.05
C PHE A 47 3.72 -4.63 1.76
N ALA A 48 4.28 -4.35 0.58
CA ALA A 48 4.66 -3.00 0.20
C ALA A 48 3.41 -2.10 0.03
N TYR A 49 2.37 -2.62 -0.61
CA TYR A 49 1.10 -1.90 -0.78
C TYR A 49 0.26 -1.86 0.49
N PHE A 50 0.40 -2.83 1.41
CA PHE A 50 -0.11 -2.72 2.77
C PHE A 50 0.46 -1.49 3.48
N CYS A 51 1.79 -1.30 3.43
CA CYS A 51 2.44 -0.15 4.03
C CYS A 51 2.01 1.16 3.37
N LEU A 52 2.00 1.21 2.03
CA LEU A 52 1.62 2.40 1.27
C LEU A 52 0.14 2.78 1.51
N GLY A 53 -0.77 1.81 1.45
CA GLY A 53 -2.20 2.01 1.68
C GLY A 53 -2.50 2.49 3.09
N GLY A 54 -1.89 1.85 4.10
CA GLY A 54 -2.02 2.27 5.49
C GLY A 54 -1.48 3.68 5.74
N ALA A 55 -0.30 4.00 5.20
CA ALA A 55 0.29 5.34 5.29
C ALA A 55 -0.61 6.41 4.63
N LEU A 56 -1.16 6.12 3.45
CA LEU A 56 -2.04 7.03 2.74
C LEU A 56 -3.35 7.26 3.51
N ALA A 57 -3.97 6.20 4.03
CA ALA A 57 -5.15 6.31 4.88
C ALA A 57 -4.88 7.17 6.13
N PHE A 58 -3.74 6.95 6.80
CA PHE A 58 -3.33 7.75 7.96
C PHE A 58 -3.13 9.23 7.62
N ALA A 59 -2.52 9.54 6.46
CA ALA A 59 -2.32 10.91 6.01
C ALA A 59 -3.66 11.64 5.70
N LEU A 60 -4.66 10.90 5.24
CA LEU A 60 -5.99 11.40 4.86
C LEU A 60 -7.01 11.47 6.01
N ALA A 61 -6.83 10.69 7.07
CA ALA A 61 -7.75 10.54 8.22
C ALA A 61 -8.16 11.82 9.00
N PRO A 62 -7.34 12.88 9.12
CA PRO A 62 -7.67 14.02 9.99
C PRO A 62 -8.88 14.84 9.54
N ASP A 63 -9.16 14.89 8.23
CA ASP A 63 -10.07 15.89 7.64
C ASP A 63 -11.28 15.27 6.94
N ARG A 64 -11.49 13.95 7.07
CA ARG A 64 -12.45 13.20 6.23
C ARG A 64 -13.14 12.07 6.99
N ARG A 65 -14.33 11.69 6.50
CA ARG A 65 -15.06 10.49 6.98
C ARG A 65 -14.25 9.23 6.66
N TRP A 66 -14.18 8.30 7.60
CA TRP A 66 -13.38 7.08 7.49
C TRP A 66 -13.68 6.25 6.23
N VAL A 67 -14.94 6.17 5.79
CA VAL A 67 -15.33 5.48 4.54
C VAL A 67 -14.71 6.14 3.31
N ALA A 68 -14.76 7.48 3.25
CA ALA A 68 -14.19 8.24 2.12
C ALA A 68 -12.66 8.16 2.10
N VAL A 69 -12.03 8.13 3.29
CA VAL A 69 -10.59 7.90 3.44
C VAL A 69 -10.23 6.52 2.92
N ALA A 70 -10.97 5.49 3.34
CA ALA A 70 -10.70 4.12 2.95
C ALA A 70 -10.83 3.93 1.44
N ALA A 71 -11.95 4.36 0.86
CA ALA A 71 -12.20 4.26 -0.56
C ALA A 71 -11.13 4.99 -1.39
N LEU A 72 -10.80 6.23 -1.02
CA LEU A 72 -9.79 6.99 -1.76
C LEU A 72 -8.40 6.37 -1.65
N ALA A 73 -8.01 5.92 -0.45
CA ALA A 73 -6.70 5.33 -0.25
C ALA A 73 -6.52 4.05 -1.07
N VAL A 74 -7.52 3.16 -1.09
CA VAL A 74 -7.51 1.94 -1.91
C VAL A 74 -7.46 2.26 -3.40
N VAL A 75 -8.29 3.20 -3.87
CA VAL A 75 -8.32 3.58 -5.30
C VAL A 75 -6.97 4.16 -5.73
N VAL A 76 -6.42 5.11 -4.98
CA VAL A 76 -5.15 5.76 -5.34
C VAL A 76 -3.99 4.76 -5.33
N THR A 77 -3.91 3.89 -4.32
CA THR A 77 -2.85 2.87 -4.27
C THR A 77 -3.00 1.79 -5.34
N SER A 78 -4.23 1.37 -5.65
CA SER A 78 -4.49 0.45 -6.76
C SER A 78 -4.10 1.05 -8.11
N LEU A 79 -4.44 2.32 -8.37
CA LEU A 79 -4.04 3.01 -9.59
C LEU A 79 -2.52 3.17 -9.68
N TYR A 80 -1.86 3.41 -8.55
CA TYR A 80 -0.40 3.48 -8.49
C TYR A 80 0.26 2.16 -8.92
N GLY A 81 -0.21 1.03 -8.38
CA GLY A 81 0.32 -0.29 -8.77
C GLY A 81 0.03 -0.65 -10.22
N GLY A 82 -1.20 -0.44 -10.68
CA GLY A 82 -1.54 -0.67 -12.09
C GLY A 82 -0.72 0.21 -13.03
N GLY A 83 -0.41 1.45 -12.62
CA GLY A 83 0.49 2.34 -13.36
C GLY A 83 1.93 1.82 -13.41
N ILE A 84 2.42 1.23 -12.32
CA ILE A 84 3.76 0.62 -12.28
C ILE A 84 3.84 -0.59 -13.20
N GLU A 85 2.83 -1.46 -13.23
CA GLU A 85 2.76 -2.59 -14.18
C GLU A 85 2.84 -2.10 -15.63
N VAL A 86 2.12 -1.02 -15.96
CA VAL A 86 2.19 -0.40 -17.28
C VAL A 86 3.60 0.12 -17.57
N VAL A 87 4.24 0.79 -16.61
CA VAL A 87 5.64 1.27 -16.75
C VAL A 87 6.61 0.12 -16.94
N GLN A 88 6.45 -0.97 -16.19
CA GLN A 88 7.26 -2.19 -16.29
C GLN A 88 7.27 -2.75 -17.73
N GLY A 89 6.11 -2.76 -18.40
CA GLY A 89 6.01 -3.14 -19.81
C GLY A 89 6.84 -2.27 -20.77
N PHE A 90 7.14 -1.02 -20.42
CA PHE A 90 7.98 -0.11 -21.23
C PHE A 90 9.47 -0.20 -20.92
N VAL A 91 9.86 -0.68 -19.73
CA VAL A 91 11.27 -0.74 -19.29
C VAL A 91 11.87 -2.15 -19.37
N GLY A 92 11.20 -3.08 -20.07
CA GLY A 92 11.68 -4.45 -20.28
C GLY A 92 11.53 -5.35 -19.06
N ARG A 93 10.61 -5.03 -18.15
CA ARG A 93 10.16 -5.93 -17.07
C ARG A 93 8.95 -6.74 -17.51
N ASP A 94 8.59 -7.76 -16.75
CA ASP A 94 7.42 -8.59 -17.01
C ASP A 94 6.23 -8.09 -16.17
N PRO A 95 5.25 -7.39 -16.78
CA PRO A 95 4.06 -6.95 -16.07
C PRO A 95 3.16 -8.12 -15.70
N SER A 96 2.62 -8.12 -14.48
CA SER A 96 1.79 -9.17 -13.94
C SER A 96 0.49 -8.64 -13.33
N LEU A 97 -0.64 -9.10 -13.87
CA LEU A 97 -1.94 -8.87 -13.23
C LEU A 97 -2.03 -9.48 -11.83
N LEU A 98 -1.22 -10.52 -11.54
CA LEU A 98 -1.15 -11.12 -10.21
C LEU A 98 -0.38 -10.24 -9.22
N ASP A 99 0.63 -9.50 -9.67
CA ASP A 99 1.29 -8.47 -8.84
C ASP A 99 0.31 -7.36 -8.51
N TRP A 100 -0.39 -6.85 -9.51
CA TRP A 100 -1.43 -5.84 -9.27
C TRP A 100 -2.55 -6.33 -8.35
N GLY A 101 -2.93 -7.61 -8.45
CA GLY A 101 -3.88 -8.23 -7.53
C GLY A 101 -3.35 -8.28 -6.09
N ALA A 102 -2.07 -8.63 -5.92
CA ALA A 102 -1.40 -8.63 -4.62
C ALA A 102 -1.31 -7.21 -4.03
N ASP A 103 -1.02 -6.20 -4.87
CA ASP A 103 -0.99 -4.79 -4.51
C ASP A 103 -2.35 -4.34 -3.95
N ILE A 104 -3.43 -4.67 -4.65
CA ILE A 104 -4.81 -4.33 -4.23
C ILE A 104 -5.12 -4.99 -2.88
N LEU A 105 -4.82 -6.28 -2.73
CA LEU A 105 -5.07 -7.01 -1.48
C LEU A 105 -4.32 -6.36 -0.31
N GLY A 106 -3.03 -6.09 -0.51
CA GLY A 106 -2.18 -5.40 0.45
C GLY A 106 -2.77 -4.06 0.87
N ALA A 107 -3.09 -3.21 -0.11
CA ALA A 107 -3.68 -1.90 0.11
C ALA A 107 -4.99 -1.97 0.92
N VAL A 108 -5.91 -2.88 0.58
CA VAL A 108 -7.17 -3.06 1.30
C VAL A 108 -6.92 -3.38 2.77
N VAL A 109 -6.03 -4.34 3.06
CA VAL A 109 -5.70 -4.73 4.44
C VAL A 109 -5.05 -3.58 5.20
N GLY A 110 -4.07 -2.90 4.59
CA GLY A 110 -3.37 -1.78 5.22
C GLY A 110 -4.30 -0.61 5.56
N VAL A 111 -5.19 -0.27 4.62
CA VAL A 111 -6.21 0.76 4.80
C VAL A 111 -7.21 0.36 5.88
N ALA A 112 -7.68 -0.89 5.89
CA ALA A 112 -8.62 -1.37 6.89
C ALA A 112 -8.04 -1.30 8.31
N LEU A 113 -6.77 -1.66 8.50
CA LEU A 113 -6.11 -1.54 9.80
C LEU A 113 -5.94 -0.08 10.23
N ALA A 114 -5.47 0.79 9.32
CA ALA A 114 -5.26 2.21 9.63
C ALA A 114 -6.57 2.91 10.01
N THR A 115 -7.63 2.68 9.23
CA THR A 115 -8.95 3.29 9.47
C THR A 115 -9.68 2.67 10.65
N GLY A 116 -9.57 1.34 10.85
CA GLY A 116 -10.11 0.65 12.02
C GLY A 116 -9.47 1.15 13.33
N PHE A 117 -8.15 1.33 13.34
CA PHE A 117 -7.43 1.87 14.50
C PHE A 117 -7.85 3.31 14.82
N ASP A 118 -7.92 4.19 13.80
CA ASP A 118 -8.39 5.57 13.98
C ASP A 118 -9.85 5.61 14.49
N HIS A 119 -10.71 4.75 13.97
CA HIS A 119 -12.10 4.65 14.39
C HIS A 119 -12.24 4.20 15.86
N VAL A 120 -11.48 3.19 16.28
CA VAL A 120 -11.51 2.69 17.67
C VAL A 120 -10.94 3.73 18.64
N LEU A 121 -9.83 4.40 18.30
CA LEU A 121 -9.23 5.39 19.18
C LEU A 121 -10.08 6.66 19.33
N ARG A 122 -10.74 7.11 18.27
CA ARG A 122 -11.62 8.30 18.32
C ARG A 122 -12.97 8.05 19.01
N ARG A 123 -13.33 6.78 19.25
CA ARG A 123 -14.56 6.41 19.99
C ARG A 123 -14.39 6.38 21.52
N ARG A 124 -13.23 6.74 22.08
CA ARG A 124 -13.06 6.88 23.54
C ARG A 124 -13.92 8.07 24.03
N PRO A 125 -14.97 7.85 24.83
CA PRO A 125 -15.73 8.93 25.45
C PRO A 125 -14.80 9.69 26.40
N TRP A 126 -14.87 11.02 26.35
CA TRP A 126 -14.25 11.91 27.32
C TRP A 126 -15.05 11.83 28.64
N THR A 127 -15.00 10.71 29.33
CA THR A 127 -15.47 10.62 30.72
C THR A 127 -14.24 10.62 31.60
N GLU A 128 -14.14 11.66 32.44
CA GLU A 128 -13.07 11.98 33.42
C GLU A 128 -12.04 13.03 32.93
N ARG A 129 -12.41 14.30 33.07
CA ARG A 129 -11.56 15.37 33.64
C ARG A 129 -12.40 16.33 34.46
#